data_AF-A0A2I3TIH5-F1
#
_entry.id   AF-A0A2I3TIH5-F1
#
_cell.length_a   1.000
_cell.length_b   1.000
_cell.length_c   1.000
_cell.angle_alpha   90.00
_cell.angle_beta   90.00
_cell.angle_gamma   90.00
#
_symmetry.space_group_name_H-M   'P 1'
#
loop_
_entity.id
_entity.type
_entity.pdbx_description
1 polymer ?
#
loop_
_entity_poly.entity_id
_entity_poly.type
_entity_poly.pdbx_seq_one_letter_code
_entity_poly.pdbx_strand_id
1 'polypeptide(L)'
;MPEIRVTPLGACPSCGRVLVLPPGRGSRAPSSTDTRTGFHVLPHGESVDDELEIKAYYAGHVLGAAMFQIKVGSESVVYTGDYNMTPDRHLGAAWIDKCRPNLLITESTYATTIRDSKRCRERDFLKKVHETVERGGKVLIPVFALGRAQELCILLETFWERMNLKVPIYFSTGLTEKANHYYKLFIPWTNQKIRKTFVQRNMFEFKHIKAFDRAFADNPGPMVVFATPGMLHAGQSLQIFRKWAGNEKNMVIMPGYCVQGTVGHKILSGQRKLEMEGRQVLEVKMQVEYMSFSAHADAKGIMQLVGQAEPESVLLVHGEAKKMEFLKQKIEQELRRQPAWAEALSSPGVQGSAATWLLPEAKKPRLLTSGWCPQSKRHCASTATSRGGQGLTEPPHSVLKDHCVQHLPDGSVTVESVLLQAAAPSEDPGTKVLLVSWTYQDEELGSFLTSLLKKGLPQAPS
;
A
#
# COMPACT_ATOMS: atom_id res chain seq x y z
N MET A 1 21.73 37.07 -2.49
CA MET A 1 21.33 35.65 -2.64
C MET A 1 22.36 34.81 -1.93
N PRO A 2 22.07 34.14 -0.81
CA PRO A 2 23.00 33.17 -0.24
C PRO A 2 22.69 31.77 -0.77
N GLU A 3 23.73 31.12 -1.24
CA GLU A 3 23.80 29.75 -1.75
C GLU A 3 23.26 28.74 -0.74
N ILE A 4 22.30 27.91 -1.17
CA ILE A 4 21.94 26.69 -0.46
C ILE A 4 23.05 25.67 -0.73
N ARG A 5 24.01 25.56 0.19
CA ARG A 5 24.97 24.45 0.21
C ARG A 5 24.30 23.22 0.80
N VAL A 6 24.07 22.20 -0.03
CA VAL A 6 23.68 20.87 0.41
C VAL A 6 24.95 20.05 0.62
N THR A 7 25.31 19.79 1.87
CA THR A 7 26.39 18.86 2.22
C THR A 7 25.85 17.42 2.12
N PRO A 8 26.49 16.51 1.37
CA PRO A 8 26.04 15.13 1.26
C PRO A 8 26.46 14.37 2.53
N LEU A 9 25.50 14.11 3.43
CA LEU A 9 25.72 13.21 4.55
C LEU A 9 25.71 11.76 4.02
N GLY A 10 26.91 11.17 3.98
CA GLY A 10 27.15 9.80 3.53
C GLY A 10 26.34 8.78 4.33
N ALA A 11 25.43 8.09 3.65
CA ALA A 11 24.67 6.98 4.23
C ALA A 11 25.46 5.68 4.09
N CYS A 12 26.21 5.35 5.14
CA CYS A 12 26.68 4.00 5.44
C CYS A 12 25.45 3.08 5.61
N PRO A 13 25.49 1.79 5.20
CA PRO A 13 24.39 0.83 5.40
C PRO A 13 23.94 0.65 6.87
N SER A 14 24.70 1.18 7.83
CA SER A 14 24.44 1.10 9.26
C SER A 14 23.58 2.23 9.83
N CYS A 15 23.24 3.27 9.04
CA CYS A 15 22.47 4.41 9.54
C CYS A 15 21.36 4.82 8.57
N GLY A 16 20.26 4.08 8.60
CA GLY A 16 18.97 4.49 8.01
C GLY A 16 18.16 5.28 9.03
N ARG A 17 17.72 6.50 8.69
CA ARG A 17 16.76 7.27 9.50
C ARG A 17 15.36 7.08 8.92
N VAL A 18 14.30 7.02 9.73
CA VAL A 18 12.92 6.83 9.25
C VAL A 18 11.98 7.97 9.63
N LEU A 19 11.04 8.28 8.72
CA LEU A 19 10.06 9.36 8.85
C LEU A 19 8.83 8.83 9.61
N VAL A 20 8.54 9.38 10.80
CA VAL A 20 7.32 9.08 11.56
C VAL A 20 6.72 10.39 12.07
N LEU A 21 5.40 10.54 11.96
CA LEU A 21 4.65 11.69 12.50
C LEU A 21 4.28 11.42 13.96
N PRO A 22 4.52 12.35 14.90
CA PRO A 22 4.11 12.16 16.29
C PRO A 22 2.58 12.36 16.46
N PRO A 23 1.96 11.72 17.47
CA PRO A 23 0.64 12.11 17.93
C PRO A 23 0.77 13.44 18.69
N GLY A 24 -0.02 14.44 18.32
CA GLY A 24 0.02 15.74 18.97
C GLY A 24 -0.55 15.67 20.40
N ARG A 25 0.23 16.09 21.40
CA ARG A 25 -0.11 17.20 22.32
C ARG A 25 0.96 17.42 23.41
N GLY A 26 1.37 18.69 23.52
CA GLY A 26 1.46 19.46 24.77
C GLY A 26 2.44 19.02 25.86
N SER A 27 3.69 19.51 25.82
CA SER A 27 4.25 20.38 26.88
C SER A 27 5.71 20.78 26.59
N ARG A 28 5.99 22.07 26.84
CA ARG A 28 7.28 22.79 26.96
C ARG A 28 8.41 22.52 25.94
N ALA A 29 8.58 23.50 25.04
CA ALA A 29 9.74 23.67 24.17
C ALA A 29 11.04 23.98 24.93
N PRO A 30 12.20 23.67 24.33
CA PRO A 30 13.31 24.60 24.24
C PRO A 30 13.46 25.13 22.81
N SER A 31 13.89 26.39 22.76
CA SER A 31 13.87 27.34 21.64
C SER A 31 14.56 26.89 20.35
N SER A 32 13.98 27.36 19.23
CA SER A 32 14.44 27.33 17.83
C SER A 32 14.01 26.14 16.96
N THR A 33 12.71 26.07 16.65
CA THR A 33 12.21 25.29 15.50
C THR A 33 11.17 26.10 14.73
N ASP A 34 11.45 26.30 13.44
CA ASP A 34 10.61 26.93 12.43
C ASP A 34 9.35 26.07 12.18
N THR A 35 8.18 26.64 12.43
CA THR A 35 6.88 25.95 12.53
C THR A 35 6.13 25.82 11.20
N ARG A 36 6.82 25.54 10.08
CA ARG A 36 6.13 25.47 8.76
C ARG A 36 6.12 24.15 7.98
N THR A 37 6.80 23.09 8.43
CA THR A 37 6.54 21.72 7.94
C THR A 37 7.00 20.72 9.00
N GLY A 38 6.07 20.18 9.79
CA GLY A 38 6.39 19.28 10.91
C GLY A 38 6.79 17.89 10.43
N PHE A 39 8.04 17.71 10.01
CA PHE A 39 8.66 16.41 9.76
C PHE A 39 9.87 16.26 10.67
N HIS A 40 9.78 15.40 11.69
CA HIS A 40 10.95 14.97 12.47
C HIS A 40 11.44 13.64 11.90
N VAL A 41 12.71 13.61 11.50
CA VAL A 41 13.41 12.42 11.03
C VAL A 41 14.01 11.74 12.24
N LEU A 42 13.43 10.63 12.70
CA LEU A 42 14.01 9.88 13.83
C LEU A 42 15.24 9.11 13.33
N PRO A 43 16.43 9.34 13.91
CA PRO A 43 17.56 8.44 13.79
C PRO A 43 17.21 7.02 14.26
N HIS A 44 18.04 6.07 13.85
CA HIS A 44 17.98 4.70 14.32
C HIS A 44 18.14 4.65 15.86
N GLY A 45 17.11 4.17 16.57
CA GLY A 45 17.18 3.84 18.00
C GLY A 45 16.99 5.01 18.96
N GLU A 46 16.10 5.96 18.69
CA GLU A 46 15.75 6.99 19.67
C GLU A 46 14.72 6.49 20.69
N SER A 47 15.02 6.73 21.98
CA SER A 47 14.07 6.63 23.08
C SER A 47 13.06 7.77 22.93
N VAL A 48 11.79 7.43 22.79
CA VAL A 48 10.69 8.40 22.75
C VAL A 48 10.32 8.84 24.17
N ASP A 49 10.58 7.98 25.15
CA ASP A 49 10.46 8.17 26.61
C ASP A 49 11.47 7.24 27.32
N ASP A 50 11.66 7.34 28.64
CA ASP A 50 12.60 6.53 29.43
C ASP A 50 12.32 5.01 29.35
N GLU A 51 11.08 4.63 29.02
CA GLU A 51 10.65 3.24 28.88
C GLU A 51 10.34 2.80 27.44
N LEU A 52 10.22 3.72 26.47
CA LEU A 52 9.78 3.45 25.09
C LEU A 52 10.89 3.69 24.06
N GLU A 53 11.32 2.64 23.37
CA GLU A 53 12.26 2.69 22.26
C GLU A 53 11.57 2.28 20.95
N ILE A 54 11.71 3.10 19.89
CA ILE A 54 11.21 2.78 18.55
C ILE A 54 12.38 2.71 17.58
N LYS A 55 12.55 1.54 16.97
CA LYS A 55 13.60 1.27 16.01
C LYS A 55 13.01 0.85 14.67
N ALA A 56 13.37 1.57 13.62
CA ALA A 56 12.91 1.30 12.28
C ALA A 56 13.95 0.52 11.46
N TYR A 57 13.46 -0.44 10.69
CA TYR A 57 14.22 -1.31 9.81
C TYR A 57 13.75 -1.16 8.36
N TYR A 58 14.65 -1.37 7.40
CA TYR A 58 14.33 -1.27 5.98
C TYR A 58 13.46 -2.45 5.52
N ALA A 59 12.31 -2.20 4.91
CA ALA A 59 11.36 -3.26 4.49
C ALA A 59 11.45 -3.65 3.00
N GLY A 60 12.12 -2.86 2.14
CA GLY A 60 12.34 -3.22 0.74
C GLY A 60 11.09 -3.38 -0.16
N HIS A 61 9.90 -3.01 0.32
CA HIS A 61 8.63 -3.15 -0.40
C HIS A 61 8.34 -1.99 -1.38
N VAL A 62 8.26 -0.77 -0.84
CA VAL A 62 8.20 0.50 -1.59
C VAL A 62 9.22 1.48 -1.02
N LEU A 63 9.47 2.58 -1.73
CA LEU A 63 10.36 3.63 -1.23
C LEU A 63 9.88 4.16 0.12
N GLY A 64 10.75 4.10 1.13
CA GLY A 64 10.44 4.52 2.49
C GLY A 64 9.67 3.51 3.34
N ALA A 65 9.35 2.31 2.80
CA ALA A 65 8.74 1.25 3.61
C ALA A 65 9.68 0.81 4.74
N ALA A 66 9.12 0.69 5.94
CA ALA A 66 9.87 0.34 7.14
C ALA A 66 9.10 -0.65 8.02
N MET A 67 9.85 -1.52 8.69
CA MET A 67 9.37 -2.34 9.80
C MET A 67 9.72 -1.62 11.10
N PHE A 68 8.85 -1.67 12.10
CA PHE A 68 9.10 -1.01 13.38
C PHE A 68 9.20 -2.04 14.50
N GLN A 69 10.31 -1.99 15.23
CA GLN A 69 10.44 -2.59 16.54
C GLN A 69 10.07 -1.54 17.58
N ILE A 70 9.12 -1.89 18.44
CA ILE A 70 8.66 -1.07 19.54
C ILE A 70 8.99 -1.84 20.80
N LYS A 71 9.77 -1.24 21.70
CA LYS A 71 10.18 -1.84 22.96
C LYS A 71 9.68 -0.98 24.11
N VAL A 72 9.02 -1.61 25.07
CA VAL A 72 8.52 -1.00 26.31
C VAL A 72 9.07 -1.79 27.48
N GLY A 73 10.02 -1.23 28.22
CA GLY A 73 10.74 -1.96 29.27
C GLY A 73 11.46 -3.20 28.73
N SER A 74 11.08 -4.40 29.20
CA SER A 74 11.62 -5.68 28.73
C SER A 74 10.85 -6.29 27.55
N GLU A 75 9.68 -5.76 27.21
CA GLU A 75 8.81 -6.31 26.17
C GLU A 75 9.09 -5.63 24.83
N SER A 76 9.01 -6.39 23.74
CA SER A 76 9.18 -5.86 22.39
C SER A 76 8.27 -6.51 21.36
N VAL A 77 7.74 -5.67 20.48
CA VAL A 77 6.92 -6.03 19.32
C VAL A 77 7.66 -5.63 18.05
N VAL A 78 7.55 -6.42 17.00
CA VAL A 78 7.92 -6.02 15.64
C VAL A 78 6.68 -6.04 14.76
N TYR A 79 6.37 -4.91 14.15
CA TYR A 79 5.36 -4.81 13.10
C TYR A 79 6.04 -4.59 11.74
N THR A 80 5.86 -5.53 10.81
CA THR A 80 6.58 -5.49 9.53
C THR A 80 5.94 -4.58 8.49
N GLY A 81 4.62 -4.41 8.53
CA GLY A 81 3.88 -4.01 7.34
C GLY A 81 4.15 -4.97 6.17
N ASP A 82 4.07 -4.46 4.95
CA ASP A 82 4.50 -5.19 3.75
C ASP A 82 6.01 -5.07 3.55
N TYR A 83 6.68 -6.17 3.24
CA TYR A 83 8.14 -6.22 3.07
C TYR A 83 8.54 -7.12 1.91
N ASN A 84 9.79 -7.04 1.49
CA ASN A 84 10.34 -7.90 0.44
C ASN A 84 11.75 -8.34 0.76
N MET A 85 11.96 -9.64 0.97
CA MET A 85 13.30 -10.20 1.21
C MET A 85 14.14 -10.33 -0.08
N THR A 86 13.53 -10.16 -1.26
CA THR A 86 14.26 -10.20 -2.53
C THR A 86 14.53 -8.78 -3.04
N PRO A 87 15.79 -8.40 -3.31
CA PRO A 87 16.10 -7.04 -3.73
C PRO A 87 15.55 -6.74 -5.12
N ASP A 88 15.00 -5.53 -5.26
CA ASP A 88 14.55 -4.98 -6.51
C ASP A 88 15.68 -4.21 -7.25
N ARG A 89 15.44 -3.78 -8.49
CA ARG A 89 16.43 -2.95 -9.22
C ARG A 89 16.57 -1.59 -8.57
N HIS A 90 15.49 -1.09 -7.97
CA HIS A 90 15.44 0.21 -7.31
C HIS A 90 15.56 0.14 -5.78
N LEU A 91 15.12 -0.94 -5.13
CA LEU A 91 15.14 -1.11 -3.67
C LEU A 91 16.04 -2.27 -3.23
N GLY A 92 16.49 -2.22 -1.97
CA GLY A 92 17.22 -3.32 -1.34
C GLY A 92 16.28 -4.43 -0.87
N ALA A 93 16.84 -5.50 -0.30
CA ALA A 93 16.06 -6.48 0.45
C ALA A 93 15.71 -5.92 1.84
N ALA A 94 14.60 -6.36 2.41
CA ALA A 94 14.29 -6.17 3.81
C ALA A 94 15.41 -6.73 4.69
N TRP A 95 15.66 -6.07 5.81
CA TRP A 95 16.69 -6.47 6.75
C TRP A 95 16.25 -6.16 8.18
N ILE A 96 16.49 -7.09 9.10
CA ILE A 96 16.18 -6.96 10.52
C ILE A 96 17.32 -7.53 11.38
N ASP A 97 17.54 -7.00 12.57
CA ASP A 97 18.45 -7.62 13.52
C ASP A 97 17.90 -8.93 14.07
N LYS A 98 18.79 -9.70 14.71
CA LYS A 98 18.40 -10.84 15.55
C LYS A 98 17.85 -10.33 16.89
N CYS A 99 16.72 -9.64 16.84
CA CYS A 99 16.18 -8.87 17.95
C CYS A 99 15.31 -9.68 18.94
N ARG A 100 14.93 -10.92 18.59
CA ARG A 100 14.16 -11.84 19.44
C ARG A 100 12.93 -11.20 20.10
N PRO A 101 12.00 -10.63 19.31
CA PRO A 101 10.87 -9.93 19.89
C PRO A 101 9.89 -10.90 20.55
N ASN A 102 9.16 -10.41 21.56
CA ASN A 102 8.11 -11.17 22.23
C ASN A 102 6.98 -11.51 21.24
N LEU A 103 6.69 -10.58 20.32
CA LEU A 103 5.70 -10.77 19.26
C LEU A 103 6.19 -10.19 17.93
N LEU A 104 6.12 -10.99 16.87
CA LEU A 104 6.29 -10.55 15.48
C LEU A 104 4.93 -10.56 14.78
N ILE A 105 4.51 -9.40 14.29
CA ILE A 105 3.32 -9.22 13.45
C ILE A 105 3.80 -9.07 12.00
N THR A 106 3.57 -10.11 11.20
CA THR A 106 4.07 -10.19 9.81
C THR A 106 2.95 -10.34 8.80
N GLU A 107 3.12 -9.72 7.62
CA GLU A 107 2.23 -9.97 6.48
C GLU A 107 2.28 -11.45 6.03
N SER A 108 1.22 -11.88 5.33
CA SER A 108 1.05 -13.25 4.85
C SER A 108 0.42 -13.31 3.45
N THR A 109 0.56 -12.24 2.67
CA THR A 109 -0.05 -12.06 1.34
C THR A 109 0.21 -13.24 0.38
N TYR A 110 1.44 -13.76 0.34
CA TYR A 110 1.85 -14.88 -0.51
C TYR A 110 2.29 -16.11 0.29
N ALA A 111 1.61 -16.38 1.40
CA ALA A 111 1.86 -17.49 2.33
C ALA A 111 2.06 -18.88 1.68
N THR A 112 1.38 -19.18 0.57
CA THR A 112 1.47 -20.47 -0.14
C THR A 112 2.32 -20.42 -1.41
N THR A 113 2.79 -19.24 -1.81
CA THR A 113 3.45 -19.05 -3.11
C THR A 113 4.96 -19.01 -2.93
N ILE A 114 5.66 -19.82 -3.71
CA ILE A 114 7.11 -19.72 -3.88
C ILE A 114 7.34 -19.15 -5.27
N ARG A 115 8.07 -18.03 -5.37
CA ARG A 115 8.30 -17.39 -6.67
C ARG A 115 9.48 -18.01 -7.39
N ASP A 116 9.34 -18.11 -8.71
CA ASP A 116 10.45 -18.38 -9.61
C ASP A 116 11.54 -17.32 -9.48
N SER A 117 12.74 -17.70 -9.93
CA SER A 117 13.87 -16.79 -9.98
C SER A 117 13.49 -15.49 -10.70
N LYS A 118 13.91 -14.37 -10.11
CA LYS A 118 13.68 -13.03 -10.68
C LYS A 118 14.11 -12.95 -12.14
N ARG A 119 15.26 -13.55 -12.47
CA ARG A 119 15.82 -13.55 -13.83
C ARG A 119 14.90 -14.26 -14.84
N CYS A 120 14.31 -15.39 -14.48
CA CYS A 120 13.37 -16.09 -15.36
C CYS A 120 12.11 -15.24 -15.63
N ARG A 121 11.55 -14.64 -14.57
CA ARG A 121 10.36 -13.78 -14.68
C ARG A 121 10.62 -12.53 -15.52
N GLU A 122 11.75 -11.86 -15.30
CA GLU A 122 12.15 -10.69 -16.11
C GLU A 122 12.33 -11.06 -17.59
N ARG A 123 12.97 -12.19 -17.88
CA ARG A 123 13.14 -12.67 -19.26
C ARG A 123 11.79 -12.97 -19.92
N ASP A 124 10.90 -13.68 -19.23
CA ASP A 124 9.57 -14.00 -19.77
C ASP A 124 8.75 -12.74 -20.02
N PHE A 125 8.80 -11.78 -19.10
CA PHE A 125 8.14 -10.48 -19.27
C PHE A 125 8.62 -9.73 -20.50
N LEU A 126 9.95 -9.57 -20.64
CA LEU A 126 10.54 -8.90 -21.79
C LEU A 126 10.20 -9.61 -23.10
N LYS A 127 10.22 -10.95 -23.10
CA LYS A 127 9.84 -11.76 -24.27
C LYS A 127 8.39 -11.49 -24.68
N LYS A 128 7.42 -11.63 -23.76
CA LYS A 128 5.99 -11.41 -24.05
C LYS A 128 5.70 -10.00 -24.52
N VAL A 129 6.31 -8.99 -23.88
CA VAL A 129 6.18 -7.59 -24.30
C VAL A 129 6.71 -7.41 -25.71
N HIS A 130 7.93 -7.90 -25.99
CA HIS A 130 8.58 -7.79 -27.30
C HIS A 130 7.77 -8.46 -28.42
N GLU A 131 7.40 -9.73 -28.24
CA GLU A 131 6.62 -10.49 -29.22
C GLU A 131 5.25 -9.84 -29.50
N THR A 132 4.67 -9.18 -28.50
CA THR A 132 3.39 -8.47 -28.66
C THR A 132 3.52 -7.20 -29.47
N VAL A 133 4.55 -6.40 -29.23
CA VAL A 133 4.76 -5.17 -30.00
C VAL A 133 5.27 -5.46 -31.41
N GLU A 134 6.04 -6.54 -31.59
CA GLU A 134 6.55 -6.99 -32.89
C GLU A 134 5.43 -7.41 -33.85
N ARG A 135 4.38 -8.09 -33.34
CA ARG A 135 3.17 -8.40 -34.14
C ARG A 135 2.20 -7.21 -34.32
N GLY A 136 2.60 -6.00 -33.89
CA GLY A 136 1.79 -4.79 -33.99
C GLY A 136 0.68 -4.67 -32.94
N GLY A 137 0.74 -5.45 -31.85
CA GLY A 137 -0.20 -5.39 -30.74
C GLY A 137 0.14 -4.31 -29.71
N LYS A 138 -0.84 -3.95 -28.89
CA LYS A 138 -0.67 -3.04 -27.74
C LYS A 138 -0.55 -3.83 -26.44
N VAL A 139 0.31 -3.37 -25.54
CA VAL A 139 0.51 -3.97 -24.22
C VAL A 139 0.02 -3.01 -23.14
N LEU A 140 -0.96 -3.44 -22.36
CA LEU A 140 -1.41 -2.74 -21.15
C LEU A 140 -0.79 -3.39 -19.92
N ILE A 141 -0.18 -2.59 -19.05
CA ILE A 141 0.42 -3.05 -17.78
C ILE A 141 -0.22 -2.26 -16.62
N PRO A 142 -1.30 -2.77 -16.01
CA PRO A 142 -1.94 -2.13 -14.88
C PRO A 142 -1.01 -2.18 -13.65
N VAL A 143 -0.66 -1.03 -13.10
CA VAL A 143 0.24 -0.92 -11.94
C VAL A 143 -0.29 0.06 -10.91
N PHE A 144 0.15 -0.12 -9.66
CA PHE A 144 0.06 0.95 -8.66
C PHE A 144 1.12 2.03 -8.93
N ALA A 145 0.84 3.27 -8.55
CA ALA A 145 1.66 4.42 -8.91
C ALA A 145 3.08 4.41 -8.29
N LEU A 146 3.25 3.70 -7.17
CA LEU A 146 4.50 3.62 -6.41
C LEU A 146 4.95 2.16 -6.27
N GLY A 147 6.26 1.94 -6.41
CA GLY A 147 6.92 0.64 -6.21
C GLY A 147 7.04 -0.11 -7.52
N ARG A 148 6.07 -0.97 -7.84
CA ARG A 148 6.23 -1.91 -8.95
C ARG A 148 6.27 -1.25 -10.33
N ALA A 149 5.59 -0.10 -10.47
CA ALA A 149 5.69 0.74 -11.66
C ALA A 149 7.16 1.10 -11.96
N GLN A 150 7.91 1.60 -10.97
CA GLN A 150 9.29 2.01 -11.16
C GLN A 150 10.22 0.84 -11.50
N GLU A 151 10.03 -0.32 -10.87
CA GLU A 151 10.80 -1.52 -11.22
C GLU A 151 10.64 -1.91 -12.69
N LEU A 152 9.39 -2.00 -13.15
CA LEU A 152 9.08 -2.43 -14.52
C LEU A 152 9.49 -1.39 -15.55
N CYS A 153 9.37 -0.09 -15.23
CA CYS A 153 9.89 1.00 -16.05
C CYS A 153 11.39 0.90 -16.23
N ILE A 154 12.17 0.70 -15.15
CA ILE A 154 13.63 0.53 -15.24
C ILE A 154 13.99 -0.69 -16.09
N LEU A 155 13.25 -1.80 -15.93
CA LEU A 155 13.45 -3.01 -16.70
C LEU A 155 13.22 -2.78 -18.20
N LEU A 156 12.08 -2.17 -18.57
CA LEU A 156 11.75 -1.88 -19.97
C LEU A 156 12.67 -0.83 -20.58
N GLU A 157 12.98 0.26 -19.88
CA GLU A 157 13.90 1.31 -20.35
C GLU A 157 15.26 0.70 -20.73
N THR A 158 15.81 -0.15 -19.85
CA THR A 158 17.09 -0.81 -20.09
C THR A 158 17.02 -1.76 -21.29
N PHE A 159 15.91 -2.46 -21.46
CA PHE A 159 15.70 -3.37 -22.59
C PHE A 159 15.54 -2.61 -23.92
N TRP A 160 14.77 -1.51 -23.91
CA TRP A 160 14.55 -0.65 -25.07
C TRP A 160 15.86 -0.03 -25.57
N GLU A 161 16.70 0.46 -24.66
CA GLU A 161 18.01 1.04 -25.01
C GLU A 161 18.94 -0.02 -25.61
N ARG A 162 18.96 -1.24 -25.06
CA ARG A 162 19.80 -2.36 -25.54
C ARG A 162 19.37 -2.90 -26.90
N MET A 163 18.07 -3.02 -27.12
CA MET A 163 17.50 -3.56 -28.36
C MET A 163 17.25 -2.47 -29.42
N ASN A 164 17.51 -1.20 -29.09
CA ASN A 164 17.25 -0.03 -29.95
C ASN A 164 15.80 0.02 -30.47
N LEU A 165 14.84 -0.34 -29.63
CA LEU A 165 13.42 -0.37 -29.99
C LEU A 165 12.86 1.06 -30.09
N LYS A 166 12.00 1.29 -31.09
CA LYS A 166 11.36 2.59 -31.34
C LYS A 166 9.87 2.63 -30.98
N VAL A 167 9.29 1.47 -30.63
CA VAL A 167 7.90 1.38 -30.18
C VAL A 167 7.71 2.28 -28.96
N PRO A 168 6.69 3.15 -28.93
CA PRO A 168 6.51 4.08 -27.83
C PRO A 168 6.10 3.35 -26.55
N ILE A 169 6.72 3.74 -25.44
CA ILE A 169 6.30 3.36 -24.10
C ILE A 169 5.72 4.60 -23.44
N TYR A 170 4.55 4.44 -22.84
CA TYR A 170 3.91 5.50 -22.08
C TYR A 170 3.65 5.08 -20.64
N PHE A 171 3.58 6.08 -19.78
CA PHE A 171 3.17 5.95 -18.40
C PHE A 171 2.00 6.90 -18.12
N SER A 172 0.94 6.41 -17.48
CA SER A 172 -0.22 7.21 -17.07
C SER A 172 0.17 8.43 -16.24
N THR A 173 -0.25 9.62 -16.66
CA THR A 173 0.01 10.87 -15.96
C THR A 173 -0.68 10.91 -14.59
N GLY A 174 -0.23 11.82 -13.71
CA GLY A 174 -0.79 12.00 -12.36
C GLY A 174 0.12 11.44 -11.26
N LEU A 175 -0.38 10.47 -10.49
CA LEU A 175 0.29 9.98 -9.28
C LEU A 175 1.70 9.42 -9.53
N THR A 176 1.93 8.77 -10.68
CA THR A 176 3.24 8.16 -10.93
C THR A 176 4.31 9.15 -11.37
N GLU A 177 3.93 10.24 -12.05
CA GLU A 177 4.86 11.32 -12.35
C GLU A 177 5.34 11.97 -11.04
N LYS A 178 4.42 12.24 -10.12
CA LYS A 178 4.73 12.68 -8.76
C LYS A 178 5.59 11.64 -8.01
N ALA A 179 5.27 10.36 -8.13
CA ALA A 179 6.07 9.29 -7.54
C ALA A 179 7.51 9.31 -8.04
N ASN A 180 7.74 9.44 -9.35
CA ASN A 180 9.08 9.53 -9.92
C ASN A 180 9.84 10.75 -9.38
N HIS A 181 9.17 11.90 -9.21
CA HIS A 181 9.77 13.05 -8.55
C HIS A 181 10.27 12.72 -7.13
N TYR A 182 9.46 12.04 -6.31
CA TYR A 182 9.90 11.58 -4.98
C TYR A 182 11.06 10.59 -5.02
N TYR A 183 11.08 9.66 -5.99
CA TYR A 183 12.22 8.77 -6.19
C TYR A 183 13.52 9.52 -6.49
N LYS A 184 13.45 10.64 -7.23
CA LYS A 184 14.61 11.50 -7.51
C LYS A 184 15.08 12.26 -6.26
N LEU A 185 14.17 12.67 -5.38
CA LEU A 185 14.50 13.37 -4.14
C LEU A 185 15.07 12.42 -3.07
N PHE A 186 14.51 11.21 -2.97
CA PHE A 186 14.84 10.25 -1.91
C PHE A 186 15.74 9.12 -2.41
N ILE A 187 16.67 9.41 -3.34
CA ILE A 187 17.71 8.46 -3.78
C ILE A 187 18.47 7.77 -2.63
N PRO A 188 18.79 8.43 -1.49
CA PRO A 188 19.47 7.76 -0.38
C PRO A 188 18.76 6.50 0.14
N TRP A 189 17.45 6.38 -0.09
CA TRP A 189 16.59 5.27 0.33
C TRP A 189 16.49 4.12 -0.67
N THR A 190 17.13 4.28 -1.81
CA THR A 190 17.26 3.24 -2.84
C THR A 190 18.44 2.33 -2.54
N ASN A 191 18.55 1.23 -3.28
CA ASN A 191 19.69 0.34 -3.12
C ASN A 191 21.03 1.02 -3.49
N GLN A 192 22.15 0.40 -3.09
CA GLN A 192 23.48 0.94 -3.33
C GLN A 192 23.81 1.11 -4.83
N LYS A 193 23.21 0.29 -5.70
CA LYS A 193 23.44 0.37 -7.15
C LYS A 193 22.86 1.66 -7.73
N ILE A 194 21.61 1.99 -7.43
CA ILE A 194 20.98 3.24 -7.85
C ILE A 194 21.75 4.45 -7.31
N ARG A 195 22.12 4.43 -6.02
CA ARG A 195 22.90 5.51 -5.40
C ARG A 195 24.22 5.78 -6.11
N LYS A 196 24.96 4.73 -6.49
CA LYS A 196 26.22 4.86 -7.23
C LYS A 196 26.00 5.37 -8.66
N THR A 197 25.01 4.84 -9.36
CA THR A 197 24.72 5.22 -10.75
C THR A 197 24.15 6.63 -10.86
N PHE A 198 23.43 7.12 -9.84
CA PHE A 198 22.78 8.42 -9.84
C PHE A 198 23.73 9.59 -10.15
N VAL A 199 25.00 9.50 -9.74
CA VAL A 199 26.04 10.51 -10.05
C VAL A 199 26.27 10.67 -11.55
N GLN A 200 26.07 9.61 -12.33
CA GLN A 200 26.28 9.59 -13.78
C GLN A 200 24.96 9.69 -14.56
N ARG A 201 23.91 9.00 -14.09
CA ARG A 201 22.60 8.94 -14.73
C ARG A 201 21.51 8.68 -13.69
N ASN A 202 20.45 9.46 -13.77
CA ASN A 202 19.25 9.24 -12.98
C ASN A 202 18.42 8.09 -13.59
N MET A 203 18.29 6.98 -12.85
CA MET A 203 17.54 5.80 -13.30
C MET A 203 16.01 5.99 -13.31
N PHE A 204 15.52 7.09 -12.73
CA PHE A 204 14.11 7.49 -12.77
C PHE A 204 13.84 8.62 -13.77
N GLU A 205 14.82 8.91 -14.62
CA GLU A 205 14.68 9.77 -15.80
C GLU A 205 14.73 8.89 -17.04
N PHE A 206 13.54 8.54 -17.52
CA PHE A 206 13.36 7.62 -18.63
C PHE A 206 13.44 8.37 -19.96
N LYS A 207 14.28 7.89 -20.89
CA LYS A 207 14.42 8.45 -22.24
C LYS A 207 13.31 7.94 -23.17
N HIS A 208 12.92 6.67 -23.01
CA HIS A 208 11.98 6.01 -23.90
C HIS A 208 10.54 6.02 -23.38
N ILE A 209 10.35 6.24 -22.07
CA ILE A 209 9.03 6.26 -21.44
C ILE A 209 8.54 7.69 -21.30
N LYS A 210 7.40 8.00 -21.93
CA LYS A 210 6.80 9.34 -21.96
C LYS A 210 5.47 9.38 -21.22
N ALA A 211 5.01 10.58 -20.90
CA ALA A 211 3.67 10.81 -20.37
C ALA A 211 2.60 10.31 -21.36
N PHE A 212 1.59 9.60 -20.86
CA PHE A 212 0.46 9.14 -21.65
C PHE A 212 -0.61 10.22 -21.77
N ASP A 213 -0.90 10.65 -23.00
CA ASP A 213 -2.11 11.39 -23.33
C ASP A 213 -3.26 10.41 -23.58
N ARG A 214 -4.46 10.71 -23.06
CA ARG A 214 -5.66 9.89 -23.27
C ARG A 214 -5.99 9.68 -24.75
N ALA A 215 -5.68 10.67 -25.60
CA ALA A 215 -5.87 10.57 -27.05
C ALA A 215 -5.00 9.46 -27.68
N PHE A 216 -3.84 9.14 -27.09
CA PHE A 216 -2.95 8.11 -27.63
C PHE A 216 -3.52 6.70 -27.54
N ALA A 217 -4.55 6.47 -26.71
CA ALA A 217 -5.23 5.17 -26.62
C ALA A 217 -5.72 4.69 -28.00
N ASP A 218 -6.15 5.63 -28.84
CA ASP A 218 -6.77 5.38 -30.14
C ASP A 218 -5.76 5.43 -31.31
N ASN A 219 -4.51 5.84 -31.06
CA ASN A 219 -3.47 5.89 -32.09
C ASN A 219 -3.22 4.50 -32.70
N PRO A 220 -3.06 4.39 -34.02
CA PRO A 220 -2.74 3.12 -34.66
C PRO A 220 -1.33 2.65 -34.28
N GLY A 221 -1.10 1.34 -34.38
CA GLY A 221 0.21 0.73 -34.17
C GLY A 221 0.47 0.25 -32.73
N PRO A 222 1.64 -0.40 -32.52
CA PRO A 222 2.01 -0.97 -31.24
C PRO A 222 2.41 0.12 -30.23
N MET A 223 2.13 -0.14 -28.96
CA MET A 223 2.57 0.68 -27.84
C MET A 223 2.54 -0.13 -26.55
N VAL A 224 3.33 0.28 -25.58
CA VAL A 224 3.26 -0.23 -24.21
C VAL A 224 2.77 0.88 -23.30
N VAL A 225 1.75 0.61 -22.49
CA VAL A 225 1.21 1.60 -21.56
C VAL A 225 1.14 1.03 -20.15
N PHE A 226 1.86 1.66 -19.24
CA PHE A 226 1.65 1.49 -17.81
C PHE A 226 0.51 2.39 -17.36
N ALA A 227 -0.51 1.82 -16.71
CA ALA A 227 -1.68 2.58 -16.31
C ALA A 227 -2.13 2.26 -14.88
N THR A 228 -2.66 3.26 -14.19
CA THR A 228 -3.24 3.12 -12.86
C THR A 228 -4.77 3.09 -12.89
N PRO A 229 -5.43 2.41 -11.93
CA PRO A 229 -4.89 1.58 -10.85
C PRO A 229 -4.55 0.14 -11.28
N GLY A 230 -3.78 -0.57 -10.45
CA GLY A 230 -3.21 -1.88 -10.78
C GLY A 230 -4.19 -3.05 -10.92
N MET A 231 -5.42 -2.93 -10.41
CA MET A 231 -6.41 -4.03 -10.40
C MET A 231 -7.54 -3.87 -11.41
N LEU A 232 -7.44 -2.90 -12.33
CA LEU A 232 -8.46 -2.60 -13.35
C LEU A 232 -9.86 -2.28 -12.79
N HIS A 233 -9.99 -1.81 -11.54
CA HIS A 233 -11.30 -1.55 -10.95
C HIS A 233 -11.91 -0.21 -11.38
N ALA A 234 -11.08 0.77 -11.71
CA ALA A 234 -11.51 2.13 -12.10
C ALA A 234 -10.42 2.81 -12.94
N GLY A 235 -10.55 4.12 -13.15
CA GLY A 235 -9.48 4.97 -13.65
C GLY A 235 -8.98 4.66 -15.07
N GLN A 236 -7.78 5.13 -15.38
CA GLN A 236 -7.23 5.11 -16.74
C GLN A 236 -6.91 3.68 -17.20
N SER A 237 -6.46 2.80 -16.30
CA SER A 237 -6.19 1.41 -16.66
C SER A 237 -7.44 0.67 -17.14
N LEU A 238 -8.58 0.87 -16.48
CA LEU A 238 -9.86 0.29 -16.92
C LEU A 238 -10.35 0.93 -18.22
N GLN A 239 -10.21 2.26 -18.38
CA GLN A 239 -10.59 2.96 -19.61
C GLN A 239 -9.81 2.44 -20.83
N ILE A 240 -8.49 2.28 -20.70
CA ILE A 240 -7.65 1.70 -21.76
C ILE A 240 -8.01 0.24 -22.01
N PHE A 241 -8.19 -0.55 -20.94
CA PHE A 241 -8.59 -1.95 -21.06
C PHE A 241 -9.89 -2.11 -21.84
N ARG A 242 -10.94 -1.32 -21.55
CA ARG A 242 -12.21 -1.34 -22.28
C ARG A 242 -12.03 -1.11 -23.78
N LYS A 243 -11.14 -0.18 -24.18
CA LYS A 243 -10.85 0.11 -25.59
C LYS A 243 -10.06 -1.01 -26.27
N TRP A 244 -9.17 -1.68 -25.55
CA TRP A 244 -8.19 -2.60 -26.13
C TRP A 244 -8.57 -4.08 -26.02
N ALA A 245 -9.51 -4.44 -25.15
CA ALA A 245 -9.88 -5.81 -24.83
C ALA A 245 -10.39 -6.61 -26.03
N GLY A 246 -11.05 -5.97 -26.99
CA GLY A 246 -11.63 -6.63 -28.16
C GLY A 246 -10.65 -7.05 -29.25
N ASN A 247 -9.36 -6.72 -29.14
CA ASN A 247 -8.36 -7.03 -30.17
C ASN A 247 -7.38 -8.13 -29.71
N GLU A 248 -7.37 -9.24 -30.43
CA GLU A 248 -6.56 -10.44 -30.16
C GLU A 248 -5.05 -10.21 -30.25
N LYS A 249 -4.61 -9.19 -30.98
CA LYS A 249 -3.18 -8.83 -31.04
C LYS A 249 -2.69 -8.23 -29.73
N ASN A 250 -3.58 -7.60 -28.96
CA ASN A 250 -3.24 -6.91 -27.73
C ASN A 250 -3.00 -7.89 -26.57
N MET A 251 -2.35 -7.39 -25.53
CA MET A 251 -2.08 -8.14 -24.31
C MET A 251 -2.23 -7.24 -23.09
N VAL A 252 -2.79 -7.79 -22.01
CA VAL A 252 -2.74 -7.19 -20.68
C VAL A 252 -1.87 -8.08 -19.79
N ILE A 253 -0.85 -7.47 -19.18
CA ILE A 253 0.01 -8.15 -18.19
C ILE A 253 -0.39 -7.64 -16.82
N MET A 254 -0.89 -8.52 -15.97
CA MET A 254 -1.19 -8.26 -14.56
C MET A 254 0.06 -8.58 -13.72
N PRO A 255 0.78 -7.57 -13.18
CA PRO A 255 2.06 -7.77 -12.50
C PRO A 255 1.91 -8.18 -11.03
N GLY A 256 0.70 -8.11 -10.46
CA GLY A 256 0.47 -8.27 -9.03
C GLY A 256 -0.87 -8.93 -8.71
N TYR A 257 -1.10 -9.12 -7.42
CA TYR A 257 -2.34 -9.67 -6.89
C TYR A 257 -3.54 -8.77 -7.23
N CYS A 258 -4.68 -9.40 -7.50
CA CYS A 258 -5.96 -8.71 -7.67
C CYS A 258 -6.95 -9.24 -6.63
N VAL A 259 -7.54 -8.33 -5.86
CA VAL A 259 -8.58 -8.67 -4.89
C VAL A 259 -9.81 -9.24 -5.61
N GLN A 260 -10.44 -10.24 -5.01
CA GLN A 260 -11.68 -10.84 -5.50
C GLN A 260 -12.74 -9.75 -5.75
N GLY A 261 -13.48 -9.88 -6.87
CA GLY A 261 -14.50 -8.92 -7.29
C GLY A 261 -14.00 -7.86 -8.27
N THR A 262 -12.69 -7.58 -8.32
CA THR A 262 -12.11 -6.65 -9.30
C THR A 262 -12.15 -7.21 -10.72
N VAL A 263 -12.14 -6.33 -11.73
CA VAL A 263 -12.03 -6.73 -13.15
C VAL A 263 -10.74 -7.52 -13.39
N GLY A 264 -9.63 -7.09 -12.80
CA GLY A 264 -8.35 -7.79 -12.88
C GLY A 264 -8.45 -9.23 -12.39
N HIS A 265 -9.10 -9.47 -11.25
CA HIS A 265 -9.33 -10.83 -10.77
C HIS A 265 -10.19 -11.65 -11.74
N LYS A 266 -11.30 -11.09 -12.23
CA LYS A 266 -12.22 -11.78 -13.16
C LYS A 266 -11.52 -12.29 -14.42
N ILE A 267 -10.72 -11.43 -15.08
CA ILE A 267 -10.01 -11.81 -16.32
C ILE A 267 -8.91 -12.85 -16.07
N LEU A 268 -8.24 -12.76 -14.92
CA LEU A 268 -7.23 -13.73 -14.49
C LEU A 268 -7.86 -15.10 -14.18
N SER A 269 -9.08 -15.13 -13.64
CA SER A 269 -9.86 -16.35 -13.45
C SER A 269 -10.43 -16.95 -14.75
N GLY A 270 -10.10 -16.36 -15.92
CA GLY A 270 -10.54 -16.89 -17.22
C GLY A 270 -11.83 -16.29 -17.75
N GLN A 271 -12.46 -15.33 -17.05
CA GLN A 271 -13.68 -14.70 -17.54
C GLN A 271 -13.41 -13.88 -18.81
N ARG A 272 -14.06 -14.24 -19.93
CA ARG A 272 -13.91 -13.56 -21.23
C ARG A 272 -15.06 -12.63 -21.59
N LYS A 273 -16.20 -12.74 -20.91
CA LYS A 273 -17.34 -11.81 -21.05
C LYS A 273 -17.57 -11.11 -19.74
N LEU A 274 -17.35 -9.81 -19.72
CA LEU A 274 -17.46 -8.98 -18.52
C LEU A 274 -18.69 -8.08 -18.63
N GLU A 275 -19.57 -8.15 -17.65
CA GLU A 275 -20.64 -7.18 -17.51
C GLU A 275 -20.07 -5.89 -16.92
N MET A 276 -20.23 -4.79 -17.66
CA MET A 276 -19.83 -3.46 -17.27
C MET A 276 -21.07 -2.65 -16.84
N GLU A 277 -20.83 -1.52 -16.17
CA GLU A 277 -21.88 -0.57 -15.82
C GLU A 277 -22.73 -0.21 -17.06
N GLY A 278 -24.05 -0.15 -16.87
CA GLY A 278 -25.00 0.09 -17.96
C GLY A 278 -25.34 -1.14 -18.82
N ARG A 279 -25.14 -2.37 -18.30
CA ARG A 279 -25.45 -3.65 -18.98
C ARG A 279 -24.68 -3.87 -20.28
N GLN A 280 -23.58 -3.15 -20.49
CA GLN A 280 -22.69 -3.40 -21.62
C GLN A 280 -21.84 -4.64 -21.36
N VAL A 281 -21.83 -5.59 -22.31
CA VAL A 281 -20.98 -6.77 -22.23
C VAL A 281 -19.69 -6.49 -23.00
N LEU A 282 -18.55 -6.47 -22.30
CA LEU A 282 -17.24 -6.39 -22.90
C LEU A 282 -16.69 -7.80 -23.16
N GLU A 283 -16.41 -8.10 -24.43
CA GLU A 283 -15.73 -9.33 -24.84
C GLU A 283 -14.21 -9.13 -24.82
N VAL A 284 -13.53 -9.94 -24.01
CA VAL A 284 -12.07 -9.93 -23.84
C VAL A 284 -11.46 -10.96 -24.79
N LYS A 285 -10.94 -10.47 -25.91
CA LYS A 285 -10.22 -11.27 -26.93
C LYS A 285 -8.71 -11.13 -26.82
N MET A 286 -8.23 -10.05 -26.21
CA MET A 286 -6.80 -9.83 -25.95
C MET A 286 -6.20 -10.92 -25.05
N GLN A 287 -4.90 -11.14 -25.16
CA GLN A 287 -4.17 -12.06 -24.28
C GLN A 287 -4.15 -11.50 -22.84
N VAL A 288 -4.39 -12.37 -21.85
CA VAL A 288 -4.39 -12.01 -20.43
C VAL A 288 -3.32 -12.83 -19.73
N GLU A 289 -2.28 -12.16 -19.25
CA GLU A 289 -1.11 -12.79 -18.66
C GLU A 289 -0.92 -12.35 -17.21
N TYR A 290 -0.79 -13.31 -16.30
CA TYR A 290 -0.36 -13.04 -14.93
C TYR A 290 1.15 -13.24 -14.82
N MET A 291 1.84 -12.25 -14.29
CA MET A 291 3.27 -12.35 -14.03
C MET A 291 3.53 -11.88 -12.61
N SER A 292 4.00 -12.78 -11.73
CA SER A 292 4.21 -12.45 -10.32
C SER A 292 5.41 -11.53 -10.13
N PHE A 293 5.20 -10.24 -10.34
CA PHE A 293 6.09 -9.14 -10.01
C PHE A 293 5.65 -8.45 -8.73
N SER A 294 5.01 -9.16 -7.81
CA SER A 294 4.58 -8.56 -6.55
C SER A 294 5.78 -8.13 -5.69
N ALA A 295 5.63 -7.02 -4.98
CA ALA A 295 6.60 -6.49 -4.02
C ALA A 295 6.41 -7.00 -2.60
N HIS A 296 5.47 -7.91 -2.36
CA HIS A 296 5.25 -8.52 -1.05
C HIS A 296 6.18 -9.72 -0.85
N ALA A 297 6.40 -10.12 0.40
CA ALA A 297 7.21 -11.29 0.71
C ALA A 297 6.48 -12.56 0.22
N ASP A 298 7.23 -13.46 -0.42
CA ASP A 298 6.73 -14.80 -0.73
C ASP A 298 6.93 -15.74 0.46
N ALA A 299 6.43 -16.98 0.40
CA ALA A 299 6.52 -17.91 1.51
C ALA A 299 7.96 -18.13 1.99
N LYS A 300 8.93 -18.12 1.08
CA LYS A 300 10.36 -18.23 1.41
C LYS A 300 10.87 -16.99 2.15
N GLY A 301 10.53 -15.79 1.66
CA GLY A 301 10.88 -14.54 2.31
C GLY A 301 10.29 -14.42 3.71
N ILE A 302 9.04 -14.82 3.90
CA ILE A 302 8.40 -14.78 5.22
C ILE A 302 9.13 -15.70 6.20
N MET A 303 9.40 -16.94 5.81
CA MET A 303 10.16 -17.89 6.63
C MET A 303 11.56 -17.37 6.97
N GLN A 304 12.24 -16.72 6.02
CA GLN A 304 13.56 -16.14 6.24
C GLN A 304 13.52 -15.01 7.28
N LEU A 305 12.53 -14.11 7.21
CA LEU A 305 12.40 -13.01 8.18
C LEU A 305 12.09 -13.56 9.58
N VAL A 306 11.14 -14.49 9.70
CA VAL A 306 10.78 -15.10 10.99
C VAL A 306 12.00 -15.83 11.60
N GLY A 307 12.74 -16.60 10.79
CA GLY A 307 13.95 -17.28 11.24
C GLY A 307 15.08 -16.33 11.64
N GLN A 308 15.20 -15.16 11.01
CA GLN A 308 16.20 -14.15 11.36
C GLN A 308 15.84 -13.40 12.65
N ALA A 309 14.56 -13.06 12.82
CA ALA A 309 14.09 -12.33 13.99
C ALA A 309 14.04 -13.20 15.27
N GLU A 310 13.84 -14.52 15.13
CA GLU A 310 13.67 -15.48 16.24
C GLU A 310 12.62 -15.03 17.28
N PRO A 311 11.37 -14.73 16.88
CA PRO A 311 10.35 -14.24 17.80
C PRO A 311 9.87 -15.32 18.78
N GLU A 312 9.37 -14.91 19.94
CA GLU A 312 8.67 -15.83 20.86
C GLU A 312 7.28 -16.19 20.38
N SER A 313 6.58 -15.23 19.76
CA SER A 313 5.23 -15.40 19.23
C SER A 313 5.10 -14.78 17.85
N VAL A 314 4.25 -15.35 16.98
CA VAL A 314 3.98 -14.82 15.64
C VAL A 314 2.47 -14.56 15.48
N LEU A 315 2.14 -13.43 14.86
CA LEU A 315 0.81 -13.09 14.39
C LEU A 315 0.85 -12.89 12.87
N LEU A 316 0.09 -13.69 12.15
CA LEU A 316 -0.08 -13.54 10.70
C LEU A 316 -1.23 -12.56 10.42
N VAL A 317 -0.95 -11.54 9.61
CA VAL A 317 -1.95 -10.55 9.17
C VAL A 317 -1.91 -10.40 7.65
N HIS A 318 -2.89 -9.70 7.08
CA HIS A 318 -2.88 -9.30 5.67
C HIS A 318 -2.79 -10.50 4.69
N GLY A 319 -3.48 -11.61 4.99
CA GLY A 319 -3.56 -12.80 4.14
C GLY A 319 -4.92 -13.49 4.23
N GLU A 320 -5.19 -14.40 3.30
CA GLU A 320 -6.42 -15.19 3.32
C GLU A 320 -6.36 -16.28 4.40
N ALA A 321 -7.46 -16.49 5.14
CA ALA A 321 -7.52 -17.40 6.29
C ALA A 321 -6.92 -18.80 6.01
N LYS A 322 -7.30 -19.43 4.89
CA LYS A 322 -6.78 -20.76 4.51
C LYS A 322 -5.27 -20.76 4.23
N LYS A 323 -4.75 -19.67 3.65
CA LYS A 323 -3.32 -19.54 3.33
C LYS A 323 -2.51 -19.22 4.58
N MET A 324 -3.06 -18.43 5.51
CA MET A 324 -2.45 -18.17 6.81
C MET A 324 -2.29 -19.46 7.62
N GLU A 325 -3.31 -20.32 7.63
CA GLU A 325 -3.24 -21.62 8.32
C GLU A 325 -2.14 -22.54 7.72
N PHE A 326 -1.99 -22.56 6.40
CA PHE A 326 -0.90 -23.29 5.75
C PHE A 326 0.49 -22.76 6.18
N LEU A 327 0.67 -21.43 6.20
CA LEU A 327 1.94 -20.82 6.59
C LEU A 327 2.22 -21.04 8.08
N LYS A 328 1.19 -21.02 8.93
CA LYS A 328 1.28 -21.35 10.36
C LYS A 328 1.91 -22.73 10.56
N GLN A 329 1.33 -23.75 9.92
CA GLN A 329 1.84 -25.13 9.99
C GLN A 329 3.28 -25.24 9.49
N LYS A 330 3.63 -24.50 8.43
CA LYS A 330 5.00 -24.47 7.91
C LYS A 330 6.00 -23.85 8.90
N ILE A 331 5.61 -22.77 9.57
CA ILE A 331 6.41 -22.12 10.61
C ILE A 331 6.65 -23.08 11.79
N GLU A 332 5.63 -23.81 12.23
CA GLU A 332 5.74 -24.80 13.32
C GLU A 332 6.67 -25.98 12.98
N GLN A 333 6.75 -26.36 11.70
CA GLN A 333 7.57 -27.48 11.24
C GLN A 333 9.05 -27.10 11.05
N GLU A 334 9.33 -25.92 10.48
CA GLU A 334 10.70 -25.55 10.10
C GLU A 334 11.47 -24.81 11.21
N LEU A 335 10.78 -24.18 12.17
CA LEU A 335 11.45 -23.49 13.27
C LEU A 335 11.73 -24.43 14.45
N ARG A 336 13.00 -24.46 14.87
CA ARG A 336 13.47 -25.26 16.02
C ARG A 336 12.78 -24.87 17.34
N ARG A 337 12.37 -23.61 17.46
CA ARG A 337 11.60 -23.09 18.60
C ARG A 337 10.24 -22.73 18.05
N GLN A 338 9.22 -23.49 18.43
CA GLN A 338 7.86 -23.23 17.99
C GLN A 338 7.39 -21.91 18.61
N PRO A 339 7.08 -20.88 17.80
CA PRO A 339 6.53 -19.65 18.32
C PRO A 339 5.11 -19.92 18.84
N ALA A 340 4.73 -19.21 19.90
CA ALA A 340 3.32 -19.14 20.27
C ALA A 340 2.54 -18.37 19.20
N TRP A 341 1.26 -18.72 19.05
CA TRP A 341 0.37 -18.02 18.12
C TRP A 341 -0.48 -17.02 18.89
N ALA A 342 -0.43 -15.76 18.47
CA ALA A 342 -1.43 -14.80 18.89
C ALA A 342 -2.66 -14.96 17.97
N GLU A 343 -3.85 -15.01 18.55
CA GLU A 343 -5.10 -14.99 17.80
C GLU A 343 -5.63 -13.56 17.72
N ALA A 344 -6.14 -13.19 16.55
CA ALA A 344 -6.96 -12.00 16.43
C ALA A 344 -8.35 -12.30 16.97
N LEU A 345 -8.71 -11.76 18.14
CA LEU A 345 -10.07 -11.86 18.65
C LEU A 345 -11.00 -11.04 17.75
N SER A 346 -11.93 -11.72 17.08
CA SER A 346 -13.19 -11.12 16.63
C SER A 346 -14.20 -11.29 17.76
N SER A 347 -14.44 -10.24 18.55
CA SER A 347 -15.42 -10.25 19.64
C SER A 347 -16.82 -10.61 19.10
N PRO A 348 -17.44 -11.74 19.49
CA PRO A 348 -18.84 -11.99 19.20
C PRO A 348 -19.67 -11.26 20.26
N GLY A 349 -20.37 -10.19 19.88
CA GLY A 349 -21.50 -9.67 20.67
C GLY A 349 -21.31 -8.35 21.43
N VAL A 350 -20.26 -7.55 21.18
CA VAL A 350 -20.21 -6.16 21.67
C VAL A 350 -19.73 -5.26 20.53
N GLN A 351 -20.66 -4.55 19.89
CA GLN A 351 -20.32 -3.54 18.88
C GLN A 351 -19.66 -2.35 19.59
N GLY A 352 -18.34 -2.22 19.42
CA GLY A 352 -17.60 -1.00 19.73
C GLY A 352 -16.88 -0.97 21.07
N SER A 353 -15.87 -1.80 21.27
CA SER A 353 -14.67 -1.41 22.03
C SER A 353 -13.48 -2.29 21.64
N ALA A 354 -12.28 -1.77 21.86
CA ALA A 354 -10.98 -2.25 21.40
C ALA A 354 -10.80 -3.78 21.32
N ALA A 355 -10.16 -4.25 20.24
CA ALA A 355 -9.60 -5.59 20.17
C ALA A 355 -8.65 -5.78 21.36
N THR A 356 -9.06 -6.63 22.30
CA THR A 356 -8.25 -7.01 23.45
C THR A 356 -7.44 -8.24 23.04
N TRP A 357 -6.12 -8.17 23.11
CA TRP A 357 -5.23 -9.26 22.70
C TRP A 357 -4.93 -10.16 23.89
N LEU A 358 -5.12 -11.46 23.74
CA LEU A 358 -4.73 -12.44 24.76
C LEU A 358 -3.50 -13.20 24.27
N LEU A 359 -2.40 -13.08 25.02
CA LEU A 359 -1.30 -14.04 24.96
C LEU A 359 -1.79 -15.39 25.55
N PRO A 360 -1.20 -16.54 25.17
CA PRO A 360 -1.51 -17.84 25.77
C PRO A 360 -1.44 -17.78 27.30
N GLU A 361 -2.32 -18.51 27.99
CA GLU A 361 -2.52 -18.41 29.45
C GLU A 361 -1.25 -18.53 30.30
N ALA A 362 -0.22 -19.23 29.80
CA ALA A 362 1.03 -19.43 30.51
C ALA A 362 1.93 -18.18 30.65
N LYS A 363 1.61 -17.06 30.00
CA LYS A 363 2.45 -15.83 29.99
C LYS A 363 1.64 -14.52 30.02
N LYS A 364 0.71 -14.35 30.97
CA LYS A 364 0.08 -13.03 31.22
C LYS A 364 0.95 -12.21 32.20
N PRO A 365 1.65 -11.14 31.78
CA PRO A 365 2.11 -10.13 32.72
C PRO A 365 0.92 -9.27 33.17
N ARG A 366 0.91 -8.84 34.44
CA ARG A 366 -0.07 -7.89 34.98
C ARG A 366 0.17 -6.52 34.35
N LEU A 367 -0.52 -6.21 33.26
CA LEU A 367 -0.57 -4.87 32.67
C LEU A 367 -1.97 -4.29 32.84
N LEU A 368 -2.01 -3.12 33.47
CA LEU A 368 -3.19 -2.27 33.67
C LEU A 368 -3.76 -1.84 32.31
N THR A 369 -5.08 -1.85 32.25
CA THR A 369 -5.93 -1.57 31.10
C THR A 369 -5.65 -0.22 30.43
N SER A 370 -5.12 -0.20 29.20
CA SER A 370 -5.40 0.84 28.20
C SER A 370 -4.91 0.38 26.81
N GLY A 371 -5.82 0.29 25.83
CA GLY A 371 -5.55 -0.27 24.50
C GLY A 371 -5.16 0.78 23.45
N TRP A 372 -4.25 0.43 22.55
CA TRP A 372 -3.84 1.22 21.37
C TRP A 372 -3.83 0.35 20.10
N CYS A 373 -4.26 0.92 18.97
CA CYS A 373 -4.40 0.26 17.66
C CYS A 373 -3.73 1.11 16.56
N PRO A 374 -2.73 0.59 15.82
CA PRO A 374 -2.20 1.27 14.64
C PRO A 374 -2.79 0.66 13.36
N GLN A 375 -3.65 1.40 12.65
CA GLN A 375 -4.04 1.10 11.27
C GLN A 375 -3.54 2.19 10.32
N SER A 376 -3.04 1.78 9.15
CA SER A 376 -2.62 2.63 8.03
C SER A 376 -3.78 3.31 7.28
N LYS A 377 -4.90 3.54 7.96
CA LYS A 377 -6.04 4.32 7.49
C LYS A 377 -6.03 5.65 8.21
N ARG A 378 -6.19 6.77 7.51
CA ARG A 378 -6.48 8.03 8.23
C ARG A 378 -7.89 7.92 8.79
N HIS A 379 -8.01 8.00 10.11
CA HIS A 379 -9.30 8.10 10.79
C HIS A 379 -9.45 9.56 11.19
N CYS A 380 -10.46 10.23 10.66
CA CYS A 380 -10.84 11.54 11.13
C CYS A 380 -12.11 11.37 11.96
N ALA A 381 -12.00 11.53 13.27
CA ALA A 381 -13.16 11.69 14.12
C ALA A 381 -13.65 13.13 13.99
N SER A 382 -14.87 13.32 13.48
CA SER A 382 -15.53 14.62 13.49
C SER A 382 -16.69 14.57 14.48
N THR A 383 -16.65 15.42 15.50
CA THR A 383 -17.75 15.64 16.42
C THR A 383 -18.76 16.59 15.75
N ALA A 384 -19.97 16.10 15.52
CA ALA A 384 -21.10 16.92 15.10
C ALA A 384 -22.11 16.96 16.25
N THR A 385 -22.32 18.14 16.85
CA THR A 385 -23.37 18.37 17.85
C THR A 385 -24.69 18.64 17.13
N SER A 386 -25.65 17.71 17.22
CA SER A 386 -27.04 17.94 16.80
C SER A 386 -27.94 17.98 18.04
N ARG A 387 -28.55 19.13 18.32
CA ARG A 387 -29.70 19.19 19.24
C ARG A 387 -30.93 18.67 18.48
N GLY A 388 -31.34 17.42 18.73
CA GLY A 388 -32.60 16.88 18.22
C GLY A 388 -32.53 15.37 17.95
N GLY A 389 -33.44 14.61 18.57
CA GLY A 389 -33.49 13.15 18.54
C GLY A 389 -34.03 12.54 17.26
N GLN A 390 -33.34 12.70 16.12
CA GLN A 390 -33.60 11.92 14.91
C GLN A 390 -32.31 11.26 14.40
N GLY A 391 -32.45 10.17 13.62
CA GLY A 391 -31.34 9.40 13.04
C GLY A 391 -30.41 10.25 12.16
N LEU A 392 -29.35 9.64 11.63
CA LEU A 392 -28.46 10.27 10.63
C LEU A 392 -29.30 10.98 9.56
N THR A 393 -29.42 12.30 9.64
CA THR A 393 -30.06 13.11 8.60
C THR A 393 -29.09 13.22 7.42
N GLU A 394 -29.61 12.92 6.24
CA GLU A 394 -28.88 12.76 4.99
C GLU A 394 -27.93 13.94 4.69
N PRO A 395 -26.70 13.71 4.20
CA PRO A 395 -26.04 14.73 3.40
C PRO A 395 -26.89 14.91 2.13
N PRO A 396 -27.28 16.15 1.77
CA PRO A 396 -28.24 16.35 0.70
C PRO A 396 -27.72 15.72 -0.60
N HIS A 397 -28.53 14.84 -1.21
CA HIS A 397 -28.28 14.19 -2.51
C HIS A 397 -27.90 15.18 -3.62
N SER A 398 -28.13 16.49 -3.43
CA SER A 398 -27.71 17.55 -4.34
C SER A 398 -26.20 17.78 -4.41
N VAL A 399 -25.43 17.44 -3.36
CA VAL A 399 -23.97 17.71 -3.29
C VAL A 399 -23.12 16.50 -3.71
N LEU A 400 -23.67 15.29 -3.67
CA LEU A 400 -22.96 14.03 -3.95
C LEU A 400 -23.42 13.36 -5.26
N LYS A 401 -24.00 14.11 -6.21
CA LYS A 401 -24.60 13.57 -7.44
C LYS A 401 -23.64 12.73 -8.30
N ASP A 402 -22.34 13.03 -8.23
CA ASP A 402 -21.31 12.35 -9.03
C ASP A 402 -20.65 11.17 -8.29
N HIS A 403 -21.09 10.86 -7.05
CA HIS A 403 -20.52 9.80 -6.23
C HIS A 403 -21.54 8.71 -5.91
N CYS A 404 -21.13 7.44 -5.98
CA CYS A 404 -21.98 6.32 -5.61
C CYS A 404 -22.10 6.22 -4.09
N VAL A 405 -23.32 6.35 -3.56
CA VAL A 405 -23.61 6.20 -2.13
C VAL A 405 -24.32 4.86 -1.89
N GLN A 406 -23.80 4.04 -0.99
CA GLN A 406 -24.41 2.77 -0.60
C GLN A 406 -24.66 2.72 0.92
N HIS A 407 -25.85 2.28 1.30
CA HIS A 407 -26.25 2.06 2.69
C HIS A 407 -25.97 0.62 3.07
N LEU A 408 -25.26 0.43 4.18
CA LEU A 408 -24.95 -0.89 4.71
C LEU A 408 -26.00 -1.32 5.75
N PRO A 409 -26.29 -2.63 5.89
CA PRO A 409 -27.30 -3.13 6.83
C PRO A 409 -27.05 -2.81 8.31
N ASP A 410 -25.81 -2.44 8.65
CA ASP A 410 -25.39 -2.04 10.00
C ASP A 410 -25.63 -0.55 10.30
N GLY A 411 -26.27 0.18 9.38
CA GLY A 411 -26.57 1.61 9.52
C GLY A 411 -25.41 2.53 9.13
N SER A 412 -24.30 1.99 8.63
CA SER A 412 -23.20 2.79 8.08
C SER A 412 -23.47 3.18 6.62
N VAL A 413 -22.82 4.27 6.18
CA VAL A 413 -22.95 4.81 4.82
C VAL A 413 -21.57 4.78 4.17
N THR A 414 -21.51 4.32 2.93
CA THR A 414 -20.30 4.39 2.11
C THR A 414 -20.53 5.35 0.95
N VAL A 415 -19.57 6.25 0.72
CA VAL A 415 -19.51 7.12 -0.45
C VAL A 415 -18.27 6.71 -1.22
N GLU A 416 -18.47 5.97 -2.31
CA GLU A 416 -17.41 5.23 -3.02
C GLU A 416 -16.59 4.34 -2.08
N SER A 417 -15.34 4.71 -1.77
CA SER A 417 -14.42 4.01 -0.88
C SER A 417 -14.28 4.67 0.51
N VAL A 418 -15.03 5.75 0.77
CA VAL A 418 -15.07 6.45 2.06
C VAL A 418 -16.20 5.88 2.92
N LEU A 419 -15.84 5.36 4.09
CA LEU A 419 -16.78 4.82 5.07
C LEU A 419 -17.14 5.87 6.12
N LEU A 420 -18.44 6.05 6.35
CA LEU A 420 -19.05 6.89 7.38
C LEU A 420 -19.81 5.99 8.35
N GLN A 421 -19.40 5.99 9.62
CA GLN A 421 -20.02 5.16 10.64
C GLN A 421 -20.26 5.98 11.92
N ALA A 422 -21.45 5.87 12.50
CA ALA A 422 -21.69 6.40 13.84
C ALA A 422 -20.96 5.52 14.86
N ALA A 423 -20.11 6.13 15.68
CA ALA A 423 -19.49 5.44 16.81
C ALA A 423 -20.53 5.19 17.91
N ALA A 424 -20.20 4.30 18.83
CA ALA A 424 -21.01 4.05 20.03
C ALA A 424 -21.36 5.36 20.75
N PRO A 425 -22.54 5.47 21.37
CA PRO A 425 -22.98 6.69 22.03
C PRO A 425 -21.94 7.15 23.07
N SER A 426 -21.60 8.44 23.03
CA SER A 426 -20.74 9.04 24.04
C SER A 426 -21.50 9.17 25.37
N GLU A 427 -20.80 9.38 26.48
CA GLU A 427 -21.42 9.62 27.80
C GLU A 427 -22.42 10.81 27.80
N ASP A 428 -22.33 11.70 26.81
CA ASP A 428 -23.31 12.75 26.54
C ASP A 428 -24.33 12.29 25.46
N PRO A 429 -25.62 12.10 25.82
CA PRO A 429 -26.68 11.71 24.88
C PRO A 429 -26.94 12.73 23.76
N GLY A 430 -26.49 13.98 23.92
CA GLY A 430 -26.62 15.05 22.94
C GLY A 430 -25.55 15.04 21.83
N THR A 431 -24.51 14.22 21.97
CA THR A 431 -23.35 14.22 21.08
C THR A 431 -23.20 12.88 20.35
N LYS A 432 -23.32 12.91 19.02
CA LYS A 432 -23.05 11.75 18.17
C LYS A 432 -21.65 11.89 17.57
N VAL A 433 -20.83 10.85 17.75
CA VAL A 433 -19.48 10.78 17.18
C VAL A 433 -19.57 10.07 15.83
N LEU A 434 -19.07 10.70 14.77
CA LEU A 434 -18.98 10.10 13.45
C LEU A 434 -17.53 9.76 13.13
N LEU A 435 -17.31 8.51 12.78
CA LEU A 435 -16.05 7.99 12.26
C LEU A 435 -16.08 8.07 10.74
N VAL A 436 -15.12 8.80 10.20
CA VAL A 436 -14.89 8.90 8.76
C VAL A 436 -13.55 8.25 8.44
N SER A 437 -13.56 7.22 7.59
CA SER A 437 -12.38 6.45 7.21
C SER A 437 -12.27 6.37 5.69
N TRP A 438 -11.07 6.63 5.17
CA TRP A 438 -10.76 6.48 3.75
C TRP A 438 -9.34 5.96 3.54
N THR A 439 -9.08 5.42 2.35
CA THR A 439 -7.72 5.03 1.94
C THR A 439 -6.93 6.25 1.49
N TYR A 440 -5.59 6.18 1.51
CA TYR A 440 -4.77 7.28 0.99
C TYR A 440 -5.06 7.60 -0.49
N GLN A 441 -5.56 6.62 -1.26
CA GLN A 441 -5.89 6.81 -2.67
C GLN A 441 -7.06 7.78 -2.87
N ASP A 442 -7.89 7.98 -1.84
CA ASP A 442 -9.11 8.79 -1.87
C ASP A 442 -9.02 9.98 -0.91
N GLU A 443 -7.81 10.50 -0.69
CA GLU A 443 -7.59 11.60 0.27
C GLU A 443 -8.34 12.88 -0.09
N GLU A 444 -8.44 13.21 -1.38
CA GLU A 444 -9.20 14.37 -1.84
C GLU A 444 -10.69 14.23 -1.51
N LEU A 445 -11.28 13.06 -1.77
CA LEU A 445 -12.69 12.77 -1.47
C LEU A 445 -12.95 12.71 0.05
N GLY A 446 -12.08 12.03 0.80
CA GLY A 446 -12.17 11.96 2.25
C GLY A 446 -12.03 13.34 2.93
N SER A 447 -11.13 14.19 2.43
CA SER A 447 -10.97 15.58 2.86
C SER A 447 -12.20 16.42 2.53
N PHE A 448 -12.74 16.28 1.31
CA PHE A 448 -13.95 16.98 0.88
C PHE A 448 -15.16 16.63 1.78
N LEU A 449 -15.42 15.34 2.01
CA LEU A 449 -16.51 14.88 2.88
C LEU A 449 -16.32 15.34 4.33
N THR A 450 -15.08 15.32 4.83
CA THR A 450 -14.77 15.84 6.17
C THR A 450 -15.03 17.34 6.26
N SER A 451 -14.72 18.11 5.20
CA SER A 451 -15.00 19.55 5.14
C SER A 451 -16.51 19.85 5.10
N LEU A 452 -17.29 18.99 4.45
CA LEU A 452 -18.75 19.09 4.37
C LEU A 452 -19.39 18.88 5.75
N LEU A 453 -18.96 17.84 6.46
CA LEU A 453 -19.42 17.54 7.83
C LEU A 453 -19.09 18.67 8.82
N LYS A 454 -17.93 19.32 8.65
CA LYS A 454 -17.52 20.46 9.48
C LYS A 454 -18.31 21.75 9.23
N LYS A 455 -18.88 21.92 8.03
CA LYS A 455 -19.70 23.10 7.68
C LYS A 455 -21.11 23.05 8.29
N GLY A 456 -21.50 21.91 8.87
CA GLY A 456 -22.85 21.65 9.36
C GLY A 456 -23.82 21.31 8.24
N LEU A 457 -24.75 20.39 8.50
CA LEU A 457 -25.85 20.11 7.57
C LEU A 457 -26.77 21.35 7.50
N PRO A 458 -27.28 21.71 6.32
CA PRO A 458 -28.33 22.72 6.22
C PRO A 458 -29.51 22.31 7.09
N GLN A 459 -30.11 23.25 7.84
CA GLN A 459 -31.38 22.96 8.51
C GLN A 459 -32.41 22.62 7.43
N ALA A 460 -32.98 21.42 7.50
CA ALA A 460 -34.10 21.07 6.66
C ALA A 460 -35.26 22.06 6.95
N PRO A 461 -35.94 22.60 5.92
CA PRO A 461 -37.15 23.37 6.15
C PRO A 461 -38.17 22.45 6.84
N SER A 462 -38.76 22.97 7.91
CA SER A 462 -39.77 22.35 8.77
C SER A 462 -40.98 21.81 8.02
#